data_AF-A0A2U1M266-F1
#
_entry.id   AF-A0A2U1M266-F1
#
_cell.length_a   1.000
_cell.length_b   1.000
_cell.length_c   1.000
_cell.angle_alpha   90.00
_cell.angle_beta   90.00
_cell.angle_gamma   90.00
#
_symmetry.space_group_name_H-M   'P 1'
#
loop_
_entity.id
_entity.type
_entity.pdbx_description
1 polymer ?
#
loop_
_entity_poly.entity_id
_entity_poly.type
_entity_poly.pdbx_seq_one_letter_code
_entity_poly.pdbx_strand_id
1 'polypeptide(L)'
;MVLDLNELNYDSWSELFTLHCKSFGLLHFLEGTSSTTDKFTEEWGKLDSLVKLWIFGTISKPLLQRVLKKNVTVETVWKSLKNIFHENKYARAMKLDNNLRTIELGNLTITEYFHKINHITDLLANIDSPVDEKNLITYAINGLGDKYEGVAGIIRHRDPPPTFCSDPINAPVGKNSNGTQE
;
A
#
# COMPACT_ATOMS: atom_id res chain seq x y z
N MET A 1 7.83 -10.73 0.48
CA MET A 1 7.38 -9.37 0.13
C MET A 1 8.60 -8.49 -0.02
N VAL A 2 8.63 -7.60 -1.02
CA VAL A 2 9.72 -6.64 -1.22
C VAL A 2 9.22 -5.24 -0.85
N LEU A 3 9.92 -4.52 0.01
CA LEU A 3 9.64 -3.13 0.34
C LEU A 3 9.92 -2.24 -0.88
N ASP A 4 8.96 -1.41 -1.28
CA ASP A 4 9.12 -0.52 -2.42
C ASP A 4 8.47 0.85 -2.20
N LEU A 5 9.11 1.91 -2.70
CA LEU A 5 8.63 3.28 -2.58
C LEU A 5 7.37 3.58 -3.39
N ASN A 6 7.20 2.88 -4.51
CA ASN A 6 6.04 3.03 -5.38
C ASN A 6 4.84 2.26 -4.84
N GLU A 7 5.06 1.15 -4.13
CA GLU A 7 4.00 0.33 -3.53
C GLU A 7 3.52 0.86 -2.16
N LEU A 8 4.31 1.74 -1.54
CA LEU A 8 4.03 2.31 -0.20
C LEU A 8 3.75 1.25 0.88
N ASN A 9 4.29 0.05 0.71
CA ASN A 9 3.96 -1.14 1.49
C ASN A 9 4.77 -1.29 2.79
N TYR A 10 5.22 -0.19 3.39
CA TYR A 10 6.10 -0.22 4.56
C TYR A 10 5.46 -0.88 5.78
N ASP A 11 4.19 -0.57 6.07
CA ASP A 11 3.52 -1.08 7.27
C ASP A 11 3.41 -2.62 7.21
N SER A 12 2.95 -3.16 6.07
CA SER A 12 2.89 -4.61 5.83
C SER A 12 4.27 -5.28 5.85
N TRP A 13 5.25 -4.68 5.15
CA TRP A 13 6.60 -5.25 5.10
C TRP A 13 7.26 -5.24 6.47
N SER A 14 7.13 -4.14 7.21
CA SER A 14 7.78 -3.98 8.51
C SER A 14 7.20 -4.93 9.54
N GLU A 15 5.88 -5.14 9.56
CA GLU A 15 5.24 -6.12 10.44
C GLU A 15 5.73 -7.56 10.15
N LEU A 16 5.76 -7.95 8.87
CA LEU A 16 6.27 -9.28 8.47
C LEU A 16 7.76 -9.46 8.82
N PHE A 17 8.56 -8.41 8.62
CA PHE A 17 9.99 -8.45 8.95
C PHE A 17 10.23 -8.51 10.46
N THR A 18 9.46 -7.75 11.24
CA THR A 18 9.47 -7.78 12.70
C THR A 18 9.08 -9.17 13.22
N LEU A 19 8.04 -9.79 12.65
CA LEU A 19 7.65 -11.17 12.98
C LEU A 19 8.77 -12.17 12.68
N HIS A 20 9.44 -12.02 11.53
CA HIS A 20 10.61 -12.83 11.17
C HIS A 20 11.75 -12.66 12.19
N CYS A 21 12.17 -11.44 12.52
CA CYS A 21 13.21 -11.25 13.53
C CYS A 21 12.82 -11.78 14.92
N LYS A 22 11.53 -11.67 15.28
CA LYS A 22 11.01 -12.19 16.55
C LYS A 22 11.11 -13.72 16.62
N SER A 23 10.79 -14.45 15.54
CA SER A 23 10.87 -15.92 15.54
C SER A 23 12.29 -16.45 15.69
N PHE A 24 13.30 -15.66 15.31
CA PHE A 24 14.72 -15.97 15.49
C PHE A 24 15.34 -15.37 16.76
N GLY A 25 14.56 -14.64 17.59
CA GLY A 25 15.08 -13.99 18.81
C GLY A 25 15.96 -12.76 18.56
N LEU A 26 15.94 -12.20 17.33
CA LEU A 26 16.80 -11.11 16.88
C LEU A 26 16.09 -9.74 16.84
N LEU A 27 14.89 -9.63 17.43
CA LEU A 27 14.10 -8.40 17.42
C LEU A 27 14.86 -7.20 18.02
N HIS A 28 15.70 -7.43 19.03
CA HIS A 28 16.50 -6.41 19.71
C HIS A 28 17.46 -5.65 18.78
N PHE A 29 17.85 -6.24 17.64
CA PHE A 29 18.65 -5.54 16.62
C PHE A 29 17.86 -4.45 15.89
N LEU A 30 16.55 -4.63 15.69
CA LEU A 30 15.67 -3.63 15.08
C LEU A 30 15.38 -2.48 16.06
N GLU A 31 15.14 -2.83 17.32
CA GLU A 31 14.77 -1.88 18.37
C GLU A 31 15.98 -1.10 18.91
N GLY A 32 17.19 -1.62 18.73
CA GLY A 32 18.42 -1.03 19.26
C GLY A 32 18.61 -1.25 20.76
N THR A 33 17.83 -2.16 21.36
CA THR A 33 17.74 -2.40 22.82
C THR A 33 18.88 -3.24 23.39
N SER A 34 19.85 -3.68 22.58
CA SER A 34 21.02 -4.41 23.08
C SER A 34 21.86 -3.55 24.03
N SER A 35 22.42 -4.17 25.07
CA SER A 35 23.30 -3.47 25.99
C SER A 35 24.58 -3.00 25.28
N THR A 36 25.19 -1.92 25.75
CA THR A 36 26.45 -1.40 25.18
C THR A 36 27.59 -2.39 25.29
N THR A 37 27.57 -3.27 26.30
CA THR A 37 28.51 -4.37 26.49
C THR A 37 28.34 -5.49 25.45
N ASP A 38 27.12 -5.78 24.99
CA ASP A 38 26.85 -6.86 24.02
C ASP A 38 27.12 -6.43 22.57
N LYS A 39 27.01 -5.12 22.26
CA LYS A 39 27.10 -4.56 20.90
C LYS A 39 28.47 -4.67 20.21
N PHE A 40 29.48 -5.21 20.89
CA PHE A 40 30.86 -5.26 20.38
C PHE A 40 31.49 -6.66 20.42
N THR A 41 30.69 -7.71 20.67
CA THR A 41 31.18 -9.07 20.52
C THR A 41 31.26 -9.47 19.04
N GLU A 42 32.17 -10.40 18.70
CA GLU A 42 32.27 -10.93 17.33
C GLU A 42 30.95 -11.59 16.89
N GLU A 43 30.28 -12.27 17.81
CA GLU A 43 28.98 -12.91 17.59
C GLU A 43 27.88 -11.88 17.27
N TRP A 44 27.81 -10.79 18.04
CA TRP A 44 26.88 -9.70 17.76
C TRP A 44 27.10 -9.12 16.37
N GLY A 45 28.35 -8.89 15.97
CA GLY A 45 28.69 -8.38 14.63
C GLY A 45 28.26 -9.34 13.50
N LYS A 46 28.35 -10.65 13.71
CA LYS A 46 27.85 -11.67 12.77
C LYS A 46 26.33 -11.60 12.64
N LEU A 47 25.60 -11.51 13.75
CA LEU A 47 24.14 -11.42 13.77
C LEU A 47 23.63 -10.09 13.18
N ASP A 48 24.27 -8.95 13.49
CA ASP A 48 23.96 -7.64 12.88
C ASP A 48 24.13 -7.72 11.35
N SER A 49 25.20 -8.36 10.89
CA SER A 49 25.46 -8.55 9.45
C SER A 49 24.43 -9.46 8.78
N LEU A 50 24.00 -10.53 9.47
CA LEU A 50 22.97 -11.45 8.99
C LEU A 50 21.63 -10.74 8.80
N VAL A 51 21.18 -9.99 9.81
CA VAL A 51 19.89 -9.26 9.72
C VAL A 51 19.96 -8.16 8.65
N LYS A 52 21.11 -7.47 8.50
CA LYS A 52 21.30 -6.54 7.37
C LYS A 52 21.14 -7.22 6.02
N LEU A 53 21.69 -8.42 5.84
CA LEU A 53 21.54 -9.18 4.60
C LEU A 53 20.08 -9.51 4.31
N TRP A 54 19.30 -9.89 5.33
CA TRP A 54 17.86 -10.10 5.19
C TRP A 54 17.10 -8.83 4.80
N ILE A 55 17.41 -7.70 5.44
CA ILE A 55 16.81 -6.41 5.06
C ILE A 55 17.15 -6.12 3.60
N PHE A 56 18.42 -6.17 3.21
CA PHE A 56 18.85 -5.86 1.85
C PHE A 56 18.26 -6.81 0.79
N GLY A 57 18.01 -8.07 1.15
CA GLY A 57 17.34 -9.04 0.28
C GLY A 57 15.83 -8.83 0.14
N THR A 58 15.22 -7.98 0.97
CA THR A 58 13.76 -7.75 0.99
C THR A 58 13.37 -6.31 0.70
N ILE A 59 14.29 -5.46 0.23
CA ILE A 59 13.99 -4.10 -0.21
C ILE A 59 14.31 -3.92 -1.69
N SER A 60 13.64 -3.00 -2.36
CA SER A 60 13.89 -2.72 -3.77
C SER A 60 15.25 -2.03 -3.99
N LYS A 61 15.79 -2.15 -5.20
CA LYS A 61 17.11 -1.59 -5.57
C LYS A 61 17.24 -0.08 -5.29
N PRO A 62 16.23 0.77 -5.58
CA PRO A 62 16.30 2.20 -5.23
C PRO A 62 16.42 2.45 -3.73
N LEU A 63 15.70 1.69 -2.90
CA LEU A 63 15.80 1.78 -1.45
C LEU A 63 17.15 1.32 -0.96
N LEU A 64 17.65 0.19 -1.48
CA LEU A 64 18.97 -0.33 -1.16
C LEU A 64 20.05 0.73 -1.40
N GLN A 65 20.06 1.37 -2.57
CA GLN A 65 21.02 2.43 -2.90
C GLN A 65 20.96 3.63 -1.93
N ARG A 66 19.79 3.89 -1.35
CA ARG A 66 19.58 5.01 -0.42
C ARG A 66 20.07 4.72 1.00
N VAL A 67 19.91 3.47 1.47
CA VAL A 67 20.21 3.09 2.86
C VAL A 67 21.55 2.36 3.02
N LEU A 68 22.12 1.81 1.94
CA LEU A 68 23.38 1.10 1.96
C LEU A 68 24.54 2.07 2.20
N LYS A 69 25.12 2.02 3.41
CA LYS A 69 26.27 2.82 3.84
C LYS A 69 27.31 1.92 4.50
N LYS A 70 28.57 2.35 4.51
CA LYS A 70 29.63 1.62 5.22
C LYS A 70 29.42 1.67 6.72
N ASN A 71 29.68 0.56 7.41
CA ASN A 71 29.71 0.44 8.87
C ASN A 71 28.43 0.90 9.60
N VAL A 72 27.26 0.74 8.97
CA VAL A 72 25.97 0.97 9.65
C VAL A 72 25.47 -0.30 10.32
N THR A 73 24.78 -0.11 11.45
CA THR A 73 24.07 -1.16 12.19
C THR A 73 22.68 -1.41 11.60
N VAL A 74 22.10 -2.57 11.91
CA VAL A 74 20.69 -2.89 11.60
C VAL A 74 19.76 -1.79 12.08
N GLU A 75 19.93 -1.33 13.33
CA GLU A 75 19.13 -0.27 13.94
C GLU A 75 19.11 1.00 13.08
N THR A 76 20.27 1.40 12.56
CA THR A 76 20.42 2.59 11.71
C THR A 76 19.70 2.42 10.39
N VAL A 77 19.83 1.25 9.75
CA VAL A 77 19.15 0.92 8.49
C VAL A 77 17.64 0.90 8.70
N TRP A 78 17.17 0.24 9.75
CA TRP A 78 15.75 0.12 10.10
C TRP A 78 15.10 1.49 10.32
N LYS A 79 15.72 2.34 11.15
CA LYS A 79 15.27 3.73 11.37
C LYS A 79 15.26 4.56 10.08
N SER A 80 16.28 4.39 9.24
CA SER A 80 16.36 5.11 7.95
C SER A 80 15.21 4.72 7.02
N LEU A 81 14.91 3.42 6.91
CA LEU A 81 13.76 2.94 6.13
C LEU A 81 12.46 3.50 6.70
N LYS A 82 12.25 3.43 8.02
CA LYS A 82 11.06 4.01 8.67
C LYS A 82 10.87 5.49 8.33
N ASN A 83 11.93 6.28 8.45
CA ASN A 83 11.89 7.71 8.18
C ASN A 83 11.55 8.01 6.72
N ILE A 84 12.11 7.26 5.77
CA ILE A 84 11.81 7.42 4.34
C ILE A 84 10.31 7.29 4.01
N PHE A 85 9.59 6.43 4.73
CA PHE A 85 8.16 6.18 4.52
C PHE A 85 7.25 7.07 5.39
N HIS A 86 7.70 7.46 6.59
CA HIS A 86 6.97 8.42 7.42
C HIS A 86 7.11 9.87 6.94
N GLU A 87 8.27 10.26 6.43
CA GLU A 87 8.47 11.58 5.87
C GLU A 87 7.52 11.81 4.70
N ASN A 88 6.75 12.89 4.79
CA ASN A 88 5.81 13.34 3.75
C ASN A 88 4.63 12.40 3.50
N LYS A 89 4.26 11.50 4.43
CA LYS A 89 3.07 10.62 4.30
C LYS A 89 1.82 11.43 3.92
N TYR A 90 1.58 12.56 4.59
CA TYR A 90 0.48 13.48 4.27
C TYR A 90 0.57 14.09 2.86
N ALA A 91 1.74 14.58 2.46
CA ALA A 91 1.92 15.18 1.13
C ALA A 91 1.78 14.13 0.01
N ARG A 92 2.20 12.88 0.25
CA ARG A 92 1.98 11.75 -0.68
C ARG A 92 0.50 11.42 -0.79
N ALA A 93 -0.22 11.34 0.33
CA ALA A 93 -1.67 11.12 0.34
C ALA A 93 -2.39 12.22 -0.44
N MET A 94 -2.07 13.49 -0.19
CA MET A 94 -2.65 14.62 -0.92
C MET A 94 -2.38 14.55 -2.44
N LYS A 95 -1.15 14.17 -2.83
CA LYS A 95 -0.80 14.01 -4.24
C LYS A 95 -1.57 12.86 -4.89
N LEU A 96 -1.70 11.72 -4.21
CA LEU A 96 -2.45 10.56 -4.70
C LEU A 96 -3.95 10.85 -4.80
N ASP A 97 -4.53 11.50 -3.79
CA ASP A 97 -5.93 11.94 -3.79
C ASP A 97 -6.19 12.91 -4.95
N ASN A 98 -5.31 13.89 -5.17
CA ASN A 98 -5.43 14.79 -6.32
C ASN A 98 -5.33 14.02 -7.65
N ASN A 99 -4.37 13.11 -7.79
CA ASN A 99 -4.24 12.28 -8.98
C ASN A 99 -5.49 11.44 -9.25
N LEU A 100 -6.14 10.93 -8.20
CA LEU A 100 -7.38 10.18 -8.30
C LEU A 100 -8.55 11.06 -8.73
N ARG A 101 -8.67 12.27 -8.18
CA ARG A 101 -9.74 13.22 -8.53
C ARG A 101 -9.66 13.73 -9.96
N THR A 102 -8.44 13.86 -10.48
CA THR A 102 -8.19 14.35 -11.85
C THR A 102 -7.88 13.21 -12.82
N ILE A 103 -8.23 11.97 -12.49
CA ILE A 103 -7.93 10.84 -13.36
C ILE A 103 -8.87 10.81 -14.56
N GLU A 104 -8.31 10.79 -15.76
CA GLU A 104 -9.06 10.73 -17.01
C GLU A 104 -8.66 9.49 -17.82
N LEU A 105 -9.62 8.94 -18.55
CA LEU A 105 -9.40 7.81 -19.44
C LEU A 105 -8.44 8.18 -20.56
N GLY A 106 -8.65 9.34 -21.19
CA GLY A 106 -7.82 9.83 -22.29
C GLY A 106 -7.59 8.76 -23.37
N ASN A 107 -6.33 8.41 -23.58
CA ASN A 107 -5.89 7.39 -24.56
C ASN A 107 -5.75 5.97 -23.97
N LEU A 108 -6.02 5.77 -22.68
CA LEU A 108 -5.97 4.45 -22.05
C LEU A 108 -7.16 3.59 -22.51
N THR A 109 -6.96 2.28 -22.47
CA THR A 109 -8.08 1.34 -22.51
C THR A 109 -8.88 1.43 -21.20
N ILE A 110 -10.15 0.99 -21.22
CA ILE A 110 -10.99 0.93 -20.03
C ILE A 110 -10.32 0.12 -18.91
N THR A 111 -9.71 -1.01 -19.26
CA THR A 111 -9.04 -1.89 -18.29
C THR A 111 -7.85 -1.22 -17.64
N GLU A 112 -6.97 -0.57 -18.42
CA GLU A 112 -5.83 0.17 -17.89
C GLU A 112 -6.25 1.33 -16.98
N TYR A 113 -7.33 2.02 -17.34
CA TYR A 113 -7.90 3.09 -16.54
C TYR A 113 -8.37 2.61 -15.17
N PHE A 114 -9.19 1.55 -15.12
CA PHE A 114 -9.66 0.99 -13.87
C PHE A 114 -8.54 0.34 -13.04
N HIS A 115 -7.56 -0.29 -13.68
CA HIS A 115 -6.36 -0.76 -13.00
C HIS A 115 -5.58 0.38 -12.33
N LYS A 116 -5.46 1.53 -13.01
CA LYS A 116 -4.79 2.71 -12.46
C LYS A 116 -5.55 3.30 -11.27
N ILE A 117 -6.89 3.34 -11.34
CA ILE A 117 -7.75 3.76 -10.21
C ILE A 117 -7.54 2.85 -9.00
N ASN A 118 -7.63 1.52 -9.21
CA ASN A 118 -7.44 0.54 -8.14
C ASN A 118 -6.06 0.68 -7.52
N HIS A 119 -5.01 0.77 -8.35
CA HIS A 119 -3.65 0.95 -7.86
C HIS A 119 -3.50 2.21 -6.99
N ILE A 120 -4.02 3.38 -7.42
CA ILE A 120 -3.95 4.60 -6.59
C ILE A 120 -4.73 4.42 -5.28
N THR A 121 -5.85 3.73 -5.32
CA THR A 121 -6.68 3.42 -4.13
C THR A 121 -5.94 2.51 -3.16
N ASP A 122 -5.25 1.48 -3.65
CA ASP A 122 -4.42 0.58 -2.84
C ASP A 122 -3.25 1.35 -2.20
N LEU A 123 -2.60 2.23 -2.95
CA LEU A 123 -1.53 3.09 -2.43
C LEU A 123 -2.01 4.02 -1.31
N LEU A 124 -3.23 4.57 -1.46
CA LEU A 124 -3.87 5.40 -0.45
C LEU A 124 -4.22 4.59 0.81
N ALA A 125 -4.72 3.36 0.64
CA ALA A 125 -4.98 2.45 1.76
C ALA A 125 -3.69 2.07 2.50
N ASN A 126 -2.59 1.80 1.78
CA ASN A 126 -1.29 1.46 2.36
C ASN A 126 -0.67 2.59 3.20
N ILE A 127 -1.19 3.81 3.10
CA ILE A 127 -0.75 4.97 3.91
C ILE A 127 -1.85 5.49 4.84
N ASP A 128 -2.77 4.62 5.27
CA ASP A 128 -3.87 4.91 6.19
C ASP A 128 -4.81 6.04 5.73
N SER A 129 -4.95 6.22 4.42
CA SER A 129 -5.80 7.24 3.82
C SER A 129 -6.78 6.62 2.81
N PRO A 130 -7.56 5.59 3.18
CA PRO A 130 -8.46 4.91 2.25
C PRO A 130 -9.52 5.87 1.68
N VAL A 131 -9.92 5.61 0.43
CA VAL A 131 -10.94 6.41 -0.26
C VAL A 131 -12.31 5.79 -0.04
N ASP A 132 -13.29 6.62 0.27
CA ASP A 132 -14.69 6.20 0.36
C ASP A 132 -15.21 5.71 -1.00
N GLU A 133 -15.95 4.60 -1.01
CA GLU A 133 -16.39 3.95 -2.24
C GLU A 133 -17.28 4.86 -3.11
N LYS A 134 -18.14 5.67 -2.50
CA LYS A 134 -18.99 6.62 -3.24
C LYS A 134 -18.16 7.68 -3.95
N ASN A 135 -17.10 8.17 -3.29
CA ASN A 135 -16.18 9.12 -3.89
C ASN A 135 -15.39 8.46 -5.03
N LEU A 136 -14.93 7.22 -4.84
CA LEU A 136 -14.23 6.45 -5.87
C LEU A 136 -15.08 6.28 -7.15
N ILE A 137 -16.35 5.89 -7.01
CA ILE A 137 -17.32 5.82 -8.10
C ILE A 137 -17.47 7.17 -8.79
N THR A 138 -17.62 8.23 -8.01
CA THR A 138 -17.78 9.58 -8.56
C THR A 138 -16.57 9.99 -9.40
N TYR A 139 -15.35 9.77 -8.89
CA TYR A 139 -14.12 10.13 -9.60
C TYR A 139 -13.92 9.27 -10.86
N ALA A 140 -14.17 7.97 -10.78
CA ALA A 140 -14.06 7.07 -11.92
C ALA A 140 -15.03 7.44 -13.05
N ILE A 141 -16.29 7.75 -12.73
CA ILE A 141 -17.28 8.12 -13.74
C ILE A 141 -16.95 9.45 -14.40
N ASN A 142 -16.48 10.42 -13.62
CA ASN A 142 -16.10 11.74 -14.14
C ASN A 142 -14.96 11.66 -15.15
N GLY A 143 -14.07 10.68 -15.04
CA GLY A 143 -12.93 10.53 -15.94
C GLY A 143 -13.17 9.70 -17.21
N LEU A 144 -14.33 9.06 -17.39
CA LEU A 144 -14.60 8.23 -18.57
C LEU A 144 -14.68 9.04 -19.89
N GLY A 145 -14.99 10.33 -19.81
CA GLY A 145 -15.15 11.23 -20.95
C GLY A 145 -16.43 11.00 -21.76
N ASP A 146 -16.68 11.89 -22.72
CA ASP A 146 -17.98 12.04 -23.41
C ASP A 146 -18.45 10.77 -24.13
N LYS A 147 -17.50 9.98 -24.67
CA LYS A 147 -17.79 8.70 -25.35
C LYS A 147 -18.52 7.67 -24.47
N TYR A 148 -18.47 7.81 -23.14
CA TYR A 148 -19.14 6.92 -22.19
C TYR A 148 -20.18 7.65 -21.35
N GLU A 149 -20.62 8.86 -21.73
CA GLU A 149 -21.58 9.66 -20.96
C GLU A 149 -22.90 8.91 -20.71
N GLY A 150 -23.39 8.16 -21.69
CA GLY A 150 -24.57 7.32 -21.52
C GLY A 150 -24.40 6.24 -20.45
N VAL A 151 -23.24 5.58 -20.42
CA VAL A 151 -22.92 4.55 -19.42
C VAL A 151 -22.74 5.19 -18.04
N ALA A 152 -22.04 6.34 -17.99
CA ALA A 152 -21.90 7.15 -16.79
C ALA A 152 -23.26 7.56 -16.20
N GLY A 153 -24.20 7.97 -17.04
CA GLY A 153 -25.56 8.31 -16.65
C GLY A 153 -26.31 7.13 -16.03
N ILE A 154 -26.24 5.95 -16.64
CA ILE A 154 -26.86 4.73 -16.10
C ILE A 154 -26.29 4.40 -14.72
N ILE A 155 -24.98 4.47 -14.56
CA ILE A 155 -24.33 4.16 -13.28
C ILE A 155 -24.76 5.14 -12.18
N ARG A 156 -24.84 6.44 -12.47
CA ARG A 156 -25.21 7.49 -11.49
C ARG A 156 -26.62 7.30 -10.93
N HIS A 157 -27.55 6.77 -11.72
CA HIS A 157 -28.95 6.59 -11.34
C HIS A 157 -29.27 5.17 -10.87
N ARG A 158 -28.27 4.29 -10.77
CA ARG A 158 -28.44 2.92 -10.30
C ARG A 158 -28.60 2.91 -8.78
N ASP A 159 -29.62 2.19 -8.30
CA ASP A 159 -29.85 1.93 -6.87
C ASP A 159 -29.97 0.40 -6.62
N PRO A 160 -29.05 -0.23 -5.86
CA PRO A 160 -27.88 0.36 -5.21
C PRO A 160 -26.73 0.68 -6.19
N PRO A 161 -25.82 1.62 -5.85
CA PRO A 161 -24.67 1.95 -6.68
C PRO A 161 -23.76 0.73 -6.88
N PRO A 162 -23.06 0.64 -8.03
CA PRO A 162 -22.13 -0.45 -8.27
C PRO A 162 -20.91 -0.32 -7.35
N THR A 163 -20.42 -1.46 -6.86
CA THR A 163 -19.23 -1.53 -6.02
C THR A 163 -17.98 -1.79 -6.87
N PHE A 164 -16.84 -1.22 -6.46
CA PHE A 164 -15.53 -1.59 -7.02
C PHE A 164 -15.06 -2.93 -6.47
N CYS A 165 -15.56 -3.30 -5.30
CA CYS A 165 -15.27 -4.58 -4.70
C CYS A 165 -16.12 -5.68 -5.36
N SER A 166 -15.46 -6.58 -6.09
CA SER A 166 -16.01 -7.92 -6.34
C SER A 166 -15.73 -8.80 -5.12
N ASP A 167 -16.28 -8.45 -3.95
CA ASP A 167 -16.26 -9.34 -2.80
C ASP A 167 -17.19 -10.53 -3.09
N PRO A 168 -16.69 -11.79 -3.14
CA PRO A 168 -17.54 -12.96 -3.33
C PRO A 168 -18.48 -13.23 -2.13
N ILE A 169 -18.31 -12.50 -1.02
CA ILE A 169 -18.88 -12.85 0.29
C ILE A 169 -20.10 -11.99 0.64
N ASN A 170 -20.29 -10.82 0.02
CA ASN A 170 -21.35 -9.87 0.39
C ASN A 170 -22.16 -9.32 -0.80
N ALA A 171 -22.37 -10.13 -1.84
CA ALA A 171 -23.38 -9.78 -2.84
C ALA A 171 -24.75 -9.65 -2.14
N PRO A 172 -25.48 -8.53 -2.30
CA PRO A 172 -26.81 -8.39 -1.72
C PRO A 172 -27.69 -9.50 -2.30
N VAL A 173 -28.16 -10.39 -1.43
CA VAL A 173 -29.18 -11.38 -1.76
C VAL A 173 -30.36 -10.60 -2.33
N GLY A 174 -30.56 -10.72 -3.64
CA GLY A 174 -31.71 -10.15 -4.32
C GLY A 174 -32.96 -10.59 -3.58
N LYS A 175 -33.63 -9.64 -2.93
CA LYS A 175 -35.00 -9.86 -2.49
C LYS A 175 -35.82 -10.04 -3.75
N ASN A 176 -36.13 -11.30 -4.06
CA ASN A 176 -37.14 -11.64 -5.05
C ASN A 176 -38.48 -11.05 -4.59
N SER A 177 -38.82 -9.88 -5.12
CA SER A 177 -40.18 -9.36 -5.12
C SER A 177 -40.97 -10.09 -6.19
N ASN A 178 -41.44 -11.30 -5.88
CA ASN A 178 -42.50 -11.96 -6.63
C ASN A 178 -43.57 -12.40 -5.63
N GLY A 179 -44.69 -11.67 -5.61
CA GLY A 179 -45.80 -11.95 -4.74
C GLY A 179 -47.00 -11.05 -5.00
N THR A 180 -47.47 -10.99 -6.24
CA THR A 180 -48.86 -10.63 -6.51
C THR A 180 -49.39 -11.48 -7.67
N GLN A 181 -50.64 -11.93 -7.49
CA GLN A 181 -51.54 -12.62 -8.42
C GLN A 181 -51.47 -14.16 -8.35
N GLU A 182 -52.31 -14.76 -7.50
CA GLU A 182 -53.71 -15.08 -7.83
C GLU A 182 -54.60 -14.90 -6.58
#